data_AF-A0A941DWU0-F1
#
_entry.id   AF-A0A941DWU0-F1
#
_cell.length_a   1.000
_cell.length_b   1.000
_cell.length_c   1.000
_cell.angle_alpha   90.00
_cell.angle_beta   90.00
_cell.angle_gamma   90.00
#
_symmetry.space_group_name_H-M   'P 1'
#
loop_
_entity.id
_entity.type
_entity.pdbx_description
1 polymer ?
#
loop_
_entity_poly.entity_id
_entity_poly.type
_entity_poly.pdbx_seq_one_letter_code
_entity_poly.pdbx_strand_id
1 'polypeptide(L)' 'MYIDQLIQMYQHERNQSPNSMNDILDYYQKKYVTGEIDIVMYREIYSFLKIQGASSAHEYMYNTPKKPFPTSFY' A
#
# COMPACT_ATOMS: atom_id res chain seq x y z
N MET A 1 5.18 5.52 0.36
CA MET A 1 5.01 4.73 -0.88
C MET A 1 3.57 4.81 -1.33
N TYR A 2 3.31 4.86 -2.63
CA TYR A 2 1.95 4.83 -3.20
C TYR A 2 1.70 3.52 -3.94
N ILE A 3 0.48 3.02 -3.89
CA ILE A 3 0.11 1.74 -4.53
C ILE A 3 0.28 1.83 -6.05
N ASP A 4 -0.01 3.00 -6.60
CA ASP A 4 0.14 3.32 -8.00
C ASP A 4 1.58 3.12 -8.47
N GLN A 5 2.57 3.50 -7.66
CA GLN A 5 3.98 3.28 -8.01
C GLN A 5 4.36 1.79 -7.98
N LEU A 6 3.86 1.02 -7.02
CA LEU A 6 4.12 -0.43 -6.98
C LEU A 6 3.50 -1.11 -8.21
N ILE A 7 2.28 -0.70 -8.58
CA ILE A 7 1.56 -1.17 -9.76
C ILE A 7 2.29 -0.77 -11.05
N GLN A 8 2.76 0.48 -11.16
CA GLN A 8 3.51 0.96 -12.31
C GLN A 8 4.85 0.24 -12.44
N MET A 9 5.57 0.01 -11.35
CA MET A 9 6.83 -0.76 -11.38
C MET A 9 6.57 -2.20 -11.82
N TYR A 10 5.53 -2.84 -11.28
CA TYR A 10 5.13 -4.18 -11.68
C TYR A 10 4.76 -4.25 -13.18
N GLN A 11 3.96 -3.29 -13.66
CA GLN A 11 3.57 -3.18 -15.07
C GLN A 11 4.78 -2.93 -15.97
N HIS A 12 5.70 -2.07 -15.55
CA HIS A 12 6.91 -1.75 -16.32
C HIS A 12 7.85 -2.96 -16.43
N GLU A 13 8.05 -3.69 -15.34
CA GLU A 13 8.94 -4.86 -15.31
C GLU A 13 8.33 -6.07 -16.02
N ARG A 14 7.04 -6.37 -15.79
CA ARG A 14 6.38 -7.57 -16.33
C ARG A 14 5.60 -7.33 -17.62
N ASN A 15 5.43 -6.09 -18.07
CA ASN A 15 4.50 -5.71 -19.15
C ASN A 15 3.07 -6.24 -18.93
N GLN A 16 2.70 -6.49 -17.68
CA GLN A 16 1.40 -7.05 -17.31
C GLN A 16 0.82 -6.29 -16.13
N SER A 17 -0.47 -6.02 -16.20
CA SER A 17 -1.21 -5.45 -15.08
C SER A 17 -1.40 -6.50 -14.00
N PRO A 18 -1.14 -6.16 -12.72
CA PRO A 18 -1.44 -7.08 -11.63
C PRO A 18 -2.96 -7.29 -11.57
N ASN A 19 -3.41 -8.55 -11.58
CA ASN A 19 -4.85 -8.86 -11.49
C ASN A 19 -5.39 -8.60 -10.08
N SER A 20 -4.54 -8.68 -9.06
CA SER A 20 -4.89 -8.40 -7.68
C SER A 20 -3.67 -7.97 -6.88
N MET A 21 -3.90 -7.40 -5.68
CA MET A 21 -2.83 -7.11 -4.73
C MET A 21 -1.93 -8.33 -4.43
N ASN A 22 -2.49 -9.54 -4.53
CA ASN A 22 -1.76 -10.79 -4.35
C ASN A 22 -0.64 -10.98 -5.39
N ASP A 23 -0.83 -10.58 -6.66
CA ASP A 23 0.24 -10.64 -7.68
C ASP A 23 1.41 -9.74 -7.33
N ILE A 24 1.12 -8.54 -6.82
CA ILE A 24 2.13 -7.58 -6.38
C ILE A 24 2.86 -8.14 -5.15
N LEU A 25 2.11 -8.69 -4.20
CA LEU A 25 2.65 -9.33 -3.00
C LEU A 25 3.59 -10.49 -3.32
N ASP A 26 3.19 -11.38 -4.23
CA ASP A 26 4.02 -12.52 -4.66
C ASP A 26 5.34 -12.05 -5.29
N TYR A 27 5.27 -11.00 -6.12
CA TYR A 27 6.45 -10.42 -6.75
C TYR A 27 7.43 -9.81 -5.74
N TYR A 28 6.96 -9.00 -4.80
CA TYR A 28 7.83 -8.44 -3.75
C TYR A 28 8.30 -9.51 -2.76
N GLN A 29 7.48 -10.53 -2.49
CA GLN A 29 7.89 -11.67 -1.69
C GLN A 29 9.03 -12.44 -2.34
N LYS A 30 8.96 -12.66 -3.66
CA LYS A 30 10.04 -13.32 -4.40
C LYS A 30 11.33 -12.49 -4.34
N LYS A 31 11.24 -11.17 -4.49
CA LYS A 31 12.40 -10.25 -4.31
C LYS A 31 12.99 -10.30 -2.90
N TYR A 32 12.15 -10.46 -1.89
CA TYR A 32 12.64 -10.62 -0.51
C TYR A 32 13.37 -11.96 -0.34
N VAL A 33 12.81 -13.04 -0.87
CA VAL A 33 13.44 -14.37 -0.82
C VAL A 33 14.74 -14.42 -1.61
N THR A 34 14.84 -13.69 -2.73
CA THR A 34 16.09 -13.56 -3.51
C THR A 34 17.10 -12.60 -2.88
N GLY A 35 16.72 -11.86 -1.83
CA GLY A 35 17.59 -10.88 -1.18
C GLY A 35 17.74 -9.56 -1.93
N GLU A 36 16.88 -9.30 -2.92
CA GLU A 36 16.84 -8.01 -3.64
C GLU A 36 16.26 -6.88 -2.78
N ILE A 37 15.43 -7.21 -1.78
CA ILE A 37 14.86 -6.25 -0.83
C ILE A 37 15.00 -6.76 0.61
N ASP A 38 15.15 -5.81 1.54
CA ASP A 38 15.20 -6.09 2.97
C ASP A 38 13.84 -6.45 3.57
N ILE A 39 13.87 -7.17 4.70
CA ILE A 39 12.67 -7.50 5.49
C ILE A 39 11.90 -6.24 5.93
N VAL A 40 12.59 -5.13 6.15
CA VAL A 40 11.98 -3.85 6.54
C VAL A 40 11.14 -3.31 5.39
N MET A 41 11.72 -3.23 4.18
CA MET A 41 11.00 -2.83 2.97
C MET A 41 9.82 -3.76 2.68
N TYR A 42 10.03 -5.08 2.79
CA TYR A 42 8.96 -6.05 2.57
C TYR A 42 7.80 -5.85 3.56
N ARG A 43 8.06 -5.60 4.84
CA ARG A 43 7.02 -5.36 5.85
C ARG A 43 6.26 -4.06 5.61
N GLU A 44 6.92 -3.00 5.15
CA GLU A 44 6.26 -1.74 4.78
C GLU A 44 5.35 -1.95 3.56
N ILE A 45 5.84 -2.61 2.52
CA ILE A 45 5.08 -2.93 1.31
C ILE A 45 3.88 -3.82 1.65
N TYR A 46 4.09 -4.87 2.45
CA TYR A 46 3.04 -5.78 2.92
C TYR A 46 1.96 -5.04 3.71
N SER A 47 2.36 -4.21 4.68
CA SER A 47 1.41 -3.45 5.51
C SER A 47 0.62 -2.46 4.65
N PHE A 48 1.28 -1.82 3.69
CA PHE A 48 0.66 -0.88 2.78
C PHE A 48 -0.33 -1.55 1.81
N LEU A 49 0.05 -2.68 1.21
CA LEU A 49 -0.82 -3.52 0.38
C LEU A 49 -2.02 -4.05 1.17
N LYS A 50 -1.78 -4.46 2.42
CA LYS A 50 -2.82 -4.93 3.33
C LYS A 50 -3.78 -3.82 3.72
N ILE A 51 -3.31 -2.59 3.96
CA ILE A 51 -4.18 -1.43 4.23
C ILE A 51 -5.02 -1.10 3.00
N GLN A 52 -4.45 -1.09 1.80
CA GLN A 52 -5.18 -0.81 0.56
C GLN A 52 -6.22 -1.90 0.24
N GLY A 53 -5.90 -3.18 0.44
CA GLY A 53 -6.85 -4.28 0.32
C GLY A 53 -7.89 -4.30 1.45
N ALA A 54 -7.50 -3.94 2.67
CA ALA A 54 -8.41 -3.82 3.82
C ALA A 54 -9.35 -2.62 3.68
N SER A 55 -8.95 -1.52 3.03
CA SER A 55 -9.84 -0.42 2.69
C SER A 55 -10.97 -0.84 1.74
N SER A 56 -10.85 -1.97 1.03
CA SER A 56 -11.95 -2.53 0.23
C SER A 56 -12.90 -3.45 1.01
N ALA A 57 -12.47 -4.01 2.16
CA ALA A 57 -13.29 -4.90 2.99
C ALA A 57 -13.79 -4.25 4.29
N HIS A 58 -13.15 -3.16 4.71
CA HIS A 58 -13.45 -2.43 5.93
C HIS A 58 -13.31 -0.94 5.64
N GLU A 59 -14.42 -0.34 5.24
CA GLU A 59 -14.80 1.02 5.57
C GLU A 59 -13.94 1.61 6.72
N TYR A 60 -12.96 2.46 6.41
CA TYR A 60 -12.22 3.23 7.41
C TYR A 60 -12.00 4.62 6.83
N MET A 61 -12.93 5.55 7.04
CA MET A 61 -12.92 6.41 8.24
C MET A 61 -11.54 7.02 8.54
N TYR A 62 -10.87 7.66 7.57
CA TYR A 62 -9.86 8.69 7.90
C TYR A 62 -9.74 9.82 6.87
N ASN A 63 -10.86 10.21 6.25
CA ASN A 63 -10.99 11.54 5.64
C ASN A 63 -12.00 12.37 6.46
N THR A 64 -11.76 12.55 7.75
CA THR A 64 -12.25 13.77 8.41
C THR A 64 -11.15 14.83 8.27
N PRO A 65 -11.33 15.90 7.47
CA PRO A 65 -10.52 17.09 7.67
C PRO A 65 -10.68 17.51 9.13
N LYS A 66 -9.56 17.79 9.80
CA LYS A 66 -9.52 18.32 11.16
C LYS A 66 -10.56 19.42 11.29
N LYS A 67 -11.62 19.20 12.06
CA LYS A 67 -12.50 20.29 12.51
C LYS A 67 -11.60 21.30 13.23
N PRO A 68 -11.57 22.59 12.84
CA PRO A 68 -10.99 23.58 13.72
C PRO A 68 -11.79 23.54 15.02
N PHE A 69 -11.07 23.44 16.13
CA PHE A 69 -11.61 23.53 17.47
C PHE A 69 -12.63 24.67 17.56
N PRO A 70 -13.76 24.53 18.28
CA PRO A 70 -14.60 25.67 18.56
C PRO A 70 -13.74 26.64 19.38
N THR A 71 -13.36 27.77 18.78
CA THR A 71 -12.85 28.92 19.50
C THR A 71 -14.00 29.43 20.37
N SER A 72 -14.16 28.82 21.54
CA SER A 72 -14.83 29.44 22.66
C SER A 72 -13.75 30.21 23.41
N PHE A 73 -13.59 31.46 23.04
CA PHE A 73 -12.98 32.47 23.89
C PHE A 73 -13.98 33.63 23.97
N TYR A 74 -14.41 33.84 25.21
CA TYR A 74 -15.20 34.93 25.81
C TYR A 74 -15.55 36.14 24.94
#